data_AF-A0A0P4UT34-F1
#
_entry.id   AF-A0A0P4UT34-F1
#
_cell.length_a   1.000
_cell.length_b   1.000
_cell.length_c   1.000
_cell.angle_alpha   90.00
_cell.angle_beta   90.00
_cell.angle_gamma   90.00
#
_symmetry.space_group_name_H-M   'P 1'
#
loop_
_entity.id
_entity.type
_entity.pdbx_description
1 polymer ?
#
loop_
_entity_poly.entity_id
_entity_poly.type
_entity_poly.pdbx_seq_one_letter_code
_entity_poly.pdbx_strand_id
1 'polypeptide(L)'
;MAEILTWEQITQRFQGEWLLIVEAELDEQMGIIQGQVLAHSSNQDDIYNALPLRQGRSASIEYVGEMPEDLAFILSYEFTSHLPTSAIGKPSLS
;
A
#
# COMPACT_ATOMS: atom_id res chain seq x y z
N MET A 1 22.82 -5.93 3.64
CA MET A 1 22.12 -4.95 4.50
C MET A 1 20.97 -4.39 3.68
N ALA A 2 19.82 -4.18 4.29
CA ALA A 2 18.71 -3.47 3.66
C ALA A 2 19.16 -2.02 3.37
N GLU A 3 18.96 -1.53 2.15
CA GLU A 3 19.22 -0.14 1.79
C GLU A 3 18.04 0.72 2.27
N ILE A 4 18.31 1.77 3.04
CA ILE A 4 17.34 2.82 3.38
C ILE A 4 17.53 3.95 2.37
N LEU A 5 16.43 4.37 1.75
CA LEU A 5 16.42 5.40 0.72
C LEU A 5 15.61 6.60 1.20
N THR A 6 16.10 7.81 0.94
CA THR A 6 15.30 9.03 1.09
C THR A 6 14.20 9.06 0.04
N TRP A 7 13.13 9.81 0.30
CA TRP A 7 12.07 10.01 -0.67
C TRP A 7 12.58 10.51 -2.02
N GLU A 8 13.54 11.44 -2.02
CA GLU A 8 14.18 11.94 -3.25
C GLU A 8 14.90 10.81 -4.03
N GLN A 9 15.59 9.90 -3.33
CA GLN A 9 16.24 8.77 -3.98
C GLN A 9 15.23 7.75 -4.50
N ILE A 10 14.12 7.56 -3.78
CA ILE A 10 13.02 6.69 -4.18
C ILE A 10 12.38 7.22 -5.47
N THR A 11 12.04 8.51 -5.52
CA THR A 11 11.39 9.12 -6.68
C THR A 11 12.25 9.08 -7.94
N GLN A 12 13.56 9.30 -7.79
CA GLN A 12 14.50 9.21 -8.91
C GLN A 12 14.66 7.79 -9.47
N ARG A 13 14.52 6.75 -8.63
CA ARG A 13 14.79 5.35 -9.02
C ARG A 13 13.56 4.61 -9.54
N PHE A 14 12.37 4.92 -9.03
CA PHE A 14 11.17 4.11 -9.22
C PHE A 14 10.01 4.87 -9.87
N GLN A 15 10.33 5.88 -10.70
CA GLN A 15 9.33 6.67 -11.40
C GLN A 15 8.38 5.79 -12.22
N GLY A 16 7.07 5.96 -12.03
CA GLY A 16 5.99 5.21 -12.66
C GLY A 16 5.65 3.87 -11.98
N GLU A 17 6.22 3.57 -10.81
CA GLU A 17 6.00 2.29 -10.13
C GLU A 17 5.27 2.43 -8.79
N TRP A 18 4.60 1.34 -8.40
CA TRP A 18 4.09 1.10 -7.06
C TRP A 18 5.17 0.48 -6.19
N LEU A 19 5.24 0.91 -4.93
CA LEU A 19 6.27 0.49 -3.98
C LEU A 19 5.65 -0.08 -2.71
N LEU A 20 6.26 -1.13 -2.15
CA LEU A 20 6.07 -1.55 -0.76
C LEU A 20 7.25 -1.02 0.07
N ILE A 21 7.01 -0.01 0.89
CA ILE A 21 8.02 0.64 1.73
C ILE A 21 7.80 0.22 3.17
N VAL A 22 8.84 -0.23 3.87
CA VAL A 22 8.78 -0.57 5.31
C VAL A 22 9.74 0.27 6.12
N GLU A 23 9.51 0.30 7.44
CA GLU A 23 10.32 1.09 8.38
C GLU A 23 10.41 2.56 7.96
N ALA A 24 9.31 3.07 7.38
CA ALA A 24 9.25 4.43 6.88
C ALA A 24 9.30 5.42 8.04
N GLU A 25 10.20 6.39 7.95
CA GLU A 25 10.16 7.61 8.75
C GLU A 25 9.19 8.57 8.06
N LEU A 26 8.23 9.09 8.83
CA LEU A 26 7.18 9.98 8.33
C LEU A 26 7.36 11.39 8.89
N ASP A 27 7.02 12.39 8.10
CA ASP A 27 6.88 13.77 8.56
C ASP A 27 5.54 14.00 9.29
N GLU A 28 5.32 15.23 9.74
CA GLU A 28 4.10 15.63 10.46
C GLU A 28 2.81 15.52 9.62
N GLN A 29 2.93 15.45 8.30
CA GLN A 29 1.83 15.30 7.35
C GLN A 29 1.66 13.85 6.88
N MET A 30 2.34 12.89 7.52
CA MET A 30 2.38 11.47 7.14
C MET A 30 3.06 11.21 5.78
N GLY A 31 3.82 12.18 5.26
CA GLY A 31 4.67 12.02 4.09
C GLY A 31 5.92 11.21 4.42
N ILE A 32 6.38 10.36 3.49
CA ILE A 32 7.60 9.57 3.69
C ILE A 32 8.83 10.46 3.58
N ILE A 33 9.70 10.44 4.59
CA ILE A 33 11.03 11.06 4.56
C ILE A 33 12.05 10.07 4.00
N GLN A 34 12.05 8.83 4.51
CA GLN A 34 12.91 7.74 4.06
C GLN A 34 12.33 6.37 4.46
N GLY A 35 12.79 5.30 3.83
CA GLY A 35 12.40 3.93 4.20
C GLY A 35 13.10 2.85 3.38
N GLN A 36 12.81 1.60 3.68
CA GLN A 36 13.29 0.45 2.92
C GLN A 36 12.26 0.04 1.86
N VAL A 37 12.64 0.00 0.58
CA VAL A 37 11.81 -0.59 -0.48
C VAL A 37 11.96 -2.12 -0.46
N LEU A 38 10.87 -2.84 -0.19
CA LEU A 38 10.84 -4.31 -0.22
C LEU A 38 10.45 -4.88 -1.58
N ALA A 39 9.58 -4.18 -2.30
CA ALA A 39 9.09 -4.58 -3.62
C ALA A 39 8.71 -3.34 -4.43
N HIS A 40 8.86 -3.43 -5.74
CA HIS A 40 8.43 -2.41 -6.70
C HIS A 40 7.88 -3.08 -7.96
N SER A 41 6.87 -2.49 -8.59
CA SER A 41 6.27 -2.96 -9.85
C SER A 41 5.44 -1.86 -10.48
N SER A 42 5.36 -1.83 -11.81
CA SER A 42 4.37 -1.00 -12.52
C SER A 42 2.93 -1.48 -12.30
N ASN A 43 2.72 -2.70 -11.82
CA ASN A 43 1.42 -3.26 -11.50
C ASN A 43 1.18 -3.26 -9.98
N GLN A 44 0.09 -2.63 -9.55
CA GLN A 44 -0.29 -2.51 -8.13
C GLN A 44 -0.55 -3.87 -7.47
N ASP A 45 -1.12 -4.84 -8.20
CA ASP A 45 -1.46 -6.15 -7.65
C ASP A 45 -0.22 -6.93 -7.19
N ASP A 46 0.91 -6.76 -7.87
CA ASP A 46 2.18 -7.39 -7.49
C ASP A 46 2.65 -6.90 -6.11
N ILE A 47 2.40 -5.62 -5.82
CA ILE A 47 2.74 -5.01 -4.53
C ILE A 47 1.81 -5.51 -3.42
N TYR A 48 0.51 -5.63 -3.68
CA TYR A 48 -0.40 -6.26 -2.74
C TYR A 48 -0.04 -7.73 -2.46
N ASN A 49 0.32 -8.49 -3.49
CA ASN A 49 0.80 -9.86 -3.35
C ASN A 49 2.11 -9.96 -2.55
N ALA A 50 2.93 -8.90 -2.58
CA ALA A 50 4.17 -8.81 -1.83
C ALA A 50 3.99 -8.37 -0.36
N LEU A 51 2.80 -7.95 0.08
CA LEU A 51 2.53 -7.52 1.46
C LEU A 51 3.04 -8.48 2.56
N PRO A 52 2.94 -9.83 2.42
CA PRO A 52 3.48 -10.76 3.41
C PRO A 52 4.99 -10.59 3.67
N LEU A 53 5.76 -10.04 2.72
CA LEU A 53 7.19 -9.77 2.87
C LEU A 53 7.51 -8.76 3.98
N ARG A 54 6.54 -7.95 4.41
CA ARG A 54 6.74 -6.99 5.50
C ARG A 54 7.01 -7.67 6.85
N GLN A 55 6.59 -8.92 7.03
CA GLN A 55 6.82 -9.71 8.25
C GLN A 55 6.39 -8.98 9.53
N GLY A 56 5.23 -8.30 9.49
CA GLY A 56 4.68 -7.56 10.63
C GLY A 56 5.21 -6.14 10.82
N ARG A 57 6.22 -5.70 10.04
CA ARG A 57 6.70 -4.31 10.04
C ARG A 57 5.63 -3.35 9.54
N SER A 58 5.71 -2.10 10.01
CA SER A 58 4.94 -1.00 9.43
C SER A 58 5.31 -0.88 7.95
N ALA A 59 4.28 -0.68 7.12
CA ALA A 59 4.44 -0.62 5.67
C ALA A 59 3.54 0.47 5.09
N SER A 60 4.03 1.16 4.06
CA SER A 60 3.24 1.98 3.18
C SER A 60 3.28 1.42 1.76
N ILE A 61 2.19 1.62 1.02
CA ILE A 61 2.13 1.38 -0.42
C ILE A 61 2.04 2.74 -1.10
N GLU A 62 3.04 3.08 -1.89
CA GLU A 62 3.13 4.39 -2.56
C GLU A 62 3.21 4.21 -4.07
N TYR A 63 2.56 5.09 -4.82
CA TYR A 63 2.79 5.21 -6.25
C TYR A 63 3.71 6.40 -6.51
N VAL A 64 4.80 6.16 -7.24
CA VAL A 64 5.83 7.15 -7.53
C VAL A 64 5.65 7.66 -8.94
N GLY A 65 4.55 8.36 -9.20
CA GLY A 65 4.30 8.92 -10.53
C GLY A 65 3.74 10.32 -10.45
N GLU A 66 3.84 11.03 -11.56
CA GLU A 66 3.16 12.31 -11.71
C GLU A 66 1.67 12.05 -11.90
N MET A 67 0.86 12.65 -11.04
CA MET A 67 -0.58 12.65 -11.21
C MET A 67 -0.94 13.68 -12.28
N PRO A 68 -1.52 13.28 -13.43
CA PRO A 68 -1.82 14.24 -14.48
C PRO A 68 -2.87 15.24 -13.97
N GLU A 69 -2.64 16.54 -14.19
CA GLU A 69 -3.50 17.62 -13.68
C GLU A 69 -4.96 17.50 -14.16
N ASP A 70 -5.18 16.87 -15.32
CA ASP A 70 -6.50 16.73 -15.96
C ASP A 70 -7.22 15.41 -15.63
N LEU A 71 -6.70 14.61 -14.69
CA LEU A 71 -7.27 13.31 -14.32
C LEU A 71 -7.86 13.31 -12.91
N ALA A 72 -9.17 12.99 -12.82
CA ALA A 72 -9.84 12.75 -11.56
C ALA A 72 -9.71 11.27 -11.16
N PHE A 73 -9.17 11.01 -9.96
CA PHE A 73 -9.05 9.67 -9.39
C PHE A 73 -10.18 9.42 -8.40
N ILE A 74 -10.80 8.25 -8.47
CA ILE A 74 -11.78 7.80 -7.49
C ILE A 74 -11.08 6.84 -6.53
N LEU A 75 -10.98 7.24 -5.26
CA LEU A 75 -10.61 6.32 -4.20
C LEU A 75 -11.82 5.43 -3.89
N SER A 76 -11.86 4.24 -4.48
CA SER A 76 -12.86 3.22 -4.14
C SER A 76 -12.45 2.55 -2.83
N TYR A 77 -13.16 2.89 -1.75
CA TYR A 77 -13.05 2.17 -0.50
C TYR A 77 -13.91 0.89 -0.59
N GLU A 78 -13.27 -0.25 -0.80
CA GLU A 78 -13.96 -1.54 -0.71
C GLU A 78 -14.06 -1.94 0.77
N PHE A 79 -15.23 -1.69 1.39
CA PHE A 79 -15.50 -2.14 2.74
C PHE A 79 -15.77 -3.65 2.74
N THR A 80 -14.71 -4.46 2.90
CA THR A 80 -14.85 -5.89 3.12
C THR A 80 -15.41 -6.12 4.52
N SER A 81 -16.72 -6.07 4.64
CA SER A 81 -17.42 -6.53 5.83
C SER A 81 -17.14 -8.02 6.01
N HIS A 82 -16.24 -8.36 6.93
CA HIS A 82 -16.16 -9.71 7.46
C HIS A 82 -17.39 -9.93 8.34
N LEU A 83 -18.56 -10.13 7.72
CA LEU A 83 -19.71 -10.65 8.44
C LEU A 83 -19.39 -12.12 8.76
N PRO A 84 -19.28 -12.50 10.05
CA PRO A 84 -19.13 -13.90 10.39
C PRO A 84 -20.35 -14.67 9.88
N THR A 85 -20.10 -15.79 9.20
CA THR A 85 -21.12 -16.71 8.65
C THR A 85 -22.13 -17.19 9.71
N SER A 86 -21.90 -16.97 11.00
CA SER A 86 -22.82 -17.30 12.09
C SER A 86 -24.11 -16.46 12.14
N ALA A 87 -24.22 -15.38 11.36
CA ALA A 87 -25.41 -14.51 11.38
C ALA A 87 -26.58 -15.01 10.51
N ILE A 88 -26.40 -16.07 9.71
CA ILE A 88 -27.50 -16.66 8.94
C ILE A 88 -28.21 -17.68 9.84
N GLY A 89 -29.06 -17.16 10.74
CA GLY A 89 -30.01 -17.99 11.47
C GLY A 89 -30.88 -18.76 10.48
N LYS A 90 -30.79 -20.10 10.49
CA LYS A 90 -31.73 -20.94 9.77
C LYS A 90 -33.14 -20.65 10.32
N PRO A 91 -34.16 -20.42 9.48
CA PRO A 91 -35.53 -20.31 9.97
C PRO A 91 -35.93 -21.66 10.56
N SER A 92 -36.23 -21.67 11.86
CA SER A 92 -36.89 -22.80 12.52
C SER A 92 -38.32 -22.86 12.00
N LEU A 93 -38.61 -23.83 11.13
CA LEU A 93 -39.97 -24.19 10.80
C LEU A 93 -40.57 -24.90 12.02
N SER A 94 -41.58 -24.28 12.63
CA SER A 94 -42.50 -24.89 13.59
C SER A 94 -43.91 -24.50 13.20
#